data_AF-A0A316DEN7-F1
#
_entry.id   AF-A0A316DEN7-F1
#
_cell.length_a   1.000
_cell.length_b   1.000
_cell.length_c   1.000
_cell.angle_alpha   90.00
_cell.angle_beta   90.00
_cell.angle_gamma   90.00
#
_symmetry.space_group_name_H-M   'P 1'
#
loop_
_entity.id
_entity.type
_entity.pdbx_description
1 polymer ?
#
loop_
_entity_poly.entity_id
_entity_poly.type
_entity_poly.pdbx_seq_one_letter_code
_entity_poly.pdbx_strand_id
1 'polypeptide(L)'
;MTKLLVLDPGHGGRDPGAVGAHLRESDVNLRVSLLLRDALDRSGVRVLMTRETDVLPLKSGTVGEDLAYRARIANNAGADLYVSWHYDSSDNPSTDGVSVWVHPSQKGKRTEQWAKAISASIATAASQKDRGVNFGDFQVLRDTAMDAVLIEGGFISCREEEGRMADGAFLLQQAEGAAAALCGILGAAYVPPSSGAPTCDKQVAEDVIALYSQLAKRATPAMVVAANFAANAVRRAAGIPITTDLGKPSAEAAGRMEAIAQAVWWTASPEAQECHHIAADSLRACRA
;
A
#
# COMPACT_ATOMS: atom_id res chain seq x y z
N MET A 1 10.88 -7.24 24.78
CA MET A 1 10.54 -5.85 24.40
C MET A 1 9.93 -5.91 23.03
N THR A 2 8.88 -5.13 22.76
CA THR A 2 8.25 -5.05 21.44
C THR A 2 9.21 -4.42 20.44
N LYS A 3 9.40 -5.05 19.28
CA LYS A 3 10.28 -4.57 18.22
C LYS A 3 9.68 -3.37 17.51
N LEU A 4 10.52 -2.39 17.18
CA LEU A 4 10.14 -1.20 16.40
C LEU A 4 10.66 -1.33 14.97
N LEU A 5 9.74 -1.34 14.01
CA LEU A 5 10.04 -1.24 12.59
C LEU A 5 9.76 0.19 12.12
N VAL A 6 10.71 0.78 11.39
CA VAL A 6 10.42 2.01 10.63
C VAL A 6 10.11 1.64 9.19
N LEU A 7 8.92 2.05 8.76
CA LEU A 7 8.42 1.83 7.41
C LEU A 7 8.49 3.13 6.63
N ASP A 8 9.19 3.11 5.50
CA ASP A 8 9.46 4.26 4.67
C ASP A 8 8.78 4.10 3.31
N PRO A 9 7.59 4.69 3.10
CA PRO A 9 7.02 4.77 1.77
C PRO A 9 7.89 5.72 0.92
N GLY A 10 8.55 5.19 -0.10
CA GLY A 10 9.45 5.95 -0.96
C GLY A 10 8.78 7.17 -1.61
N HIS A 11 9.54 8.22 -1.92
CA HIS A 11 9.06 9.44 -2.60
C HIS A 11 7.99 10.21 -1.80
N GLY A 12 7.17 11.04 -2.47
CA GLY A 12 6.04 11.76 -1.91
C GLY A 12 6.00 13.24 -2.28
N GLY A 13 4.79 13.82 -2.32
CA GLY A 13 4.54 15.22 -2.60
C GLY A 13 5.13 15.68 -3.94
N ARG A 14 6.20 16.49 -3.87
CA ARG A 14 6.86 17.02 -5.07
C ARG A 14 7.75 16.01 -5.80
N ASP A 15 8.04 14.87 -5.18
CA ASP A 15 8.77 13.77 -5.79
C ASP A 15 7.76 12.65 -6.10
N PRO A 16 7.35 12.48 -7.37
CA PRO A 16 6.37 11.45 -7.71
C PRO A 16 6.98 10.03 -7.74
N GLY A 17 8.32 9.93 -7.73
CA GLY A 17 9.03 8.72 -8.13
C GLY A 17 8.86 8.42 -9.63
N ALA A 18 8.94 7.15 -10.00
CA ALA A 18 8.61 6.71 -11.35
C ALA A 18 7.12 6.98 -11.67
N VAL A 19 6.83 7.21 -12.95
CA VAL A 19 5.47 7.49 -13.44
C VAL A 19 5.13 6.49 -14.53
N GLY A 20 4.11 5.67 -14.28
CA GLY A 20 3.56 4.72 -15.24
C GLY A 20 2.60 5.40 -16.22
N ALA A 21 1.78 4.62 -16.92
CA ALA A 21 0.76 5.18 -17.81
C ALA A 21 -0.35 5.93 -17.05
N HIS A 22 -0.64 5.51 -15.82
CA HIS A 22 -1.77 5.97 -15.02
C HIS A 22 -1.44 6.20 -13.54
N LEU A 23 -0.38 5.58 -13.02
CA LEU A 23 -0.02 5.64 -11.60
C LEU A 23 1.31 6.39 -11.39
N ARG A 24 1.46 6.99 -10.21
CA ARG A 24 2.73 7.51 -9.70
C ARG A 24 3.24 6.55 -8.65
N GLU A 25 4.54 6.33 -8.61
CA GLU A 25 5.15 5.39 -7.67
C GLU A 25 4.89 5.79 -6.21
N SER A 26 5.08 7.08 -5.88
CA SER A 26 4.78 7.66 -4.56
C SER A 26 3.39 7.32 -4.01
N ASP A 27 2.39 7.30 -4.88
CA ASP A 27 0.99 6.98 -4.57
C ASP A 27 0.85 5.48 -4.21
N VAL A 28 1.43 4.60 -5.02
CA VAL A 28 1.37 3.15 -4.80
C VAL A 28 2.20 2.75 -3.57
N ASN A 29 3.40 3.33 -3.41
CA ASN A 29 4.27 3.14 -2.24
C ASN A 29 3.53 3.44 -0.94
N LEU A 30 2.76 4.55 -0.90
CA LEU A 30 1.98 4.91 0.27
C LEU A 30 0.87 3.89 0.54
N ARG A 31 0.10 3.53 -0.50
CA ARG A 31 -1.03 2.59 -0.40
C ARG A 31 -0.61 1.26 0.21
N VAL A 32 0.41 0.62 -0.36
CA VAL A 32 0.89 -0.69 0.11
C VAL A 32 1.55 -0.60 1.49
N SER A 33 2.23 0.50 1.80
CA SER A 33 2.87 0.69 3.11
C SER A 33 1.85 0.89 4.24
N LEU A 34 0.71 1.54 3.99
CA LEU A 34 -0.36 1.65 4.98
C LEU A 34 -0.98 0.28 5.28
N LEU A 35 -1.21 -0.54 4.25
CA LEU A 35 -1.67 -1.93 4.42
C LEU A 35 -0.63 -2.77 5.20
N LEU A 36 0.66 -2.59 4.91
CA LEU A 36 1.73 -3.27 5.62
C LEU A 36 1.81 -2.82 7.09
N ARG A 37 1.68 -1.53 7.38
CA ARG A 37 1.59 -1.01 8.76
C ARG A 37 0.49 -1.73 9.52
N ASP A 38 -0.70 -1.80 8.96
CA ASP A 38 -1.86 -2.40 9.63
C ASP A 38 -1.67 -3.91 9.88
N ALA A 39 -1.07 -4.63 8.92
CA ALA A 39 -0.74 -6.04 9.07
C ALA A 39 0.31 -6.30 10.17
N LEU A 40 1.31 -5.43 10.28
CA LEU A 40 2.34 -5.48 11.31
C LEU A 40 1.80 -5.10 12.70
N ASP A 41 1.01 -4.04 12.78
CA ASP A 41 0.37 -3.59 14.03
C ASP A 41 -0.60 -4.66 14.56
N ARG A 42 -1.39 -5.28 13.68
CA ARG A 42 -2.25 -6.44 14.02
C ARG A 42 -1.45 -7.63 14.55
N SER A 43 -0.20 -7.77 14.12
CA SER A 43 0.75 -8.80 14.58
C SER A 43 1.57 -8.37 15.80
N GLY A 44 1.27 -7.20 16.38
CA GLY A 44 1.93 -6.69 17.59
C GLY A 44 3.33 -6.12 17.36
N VAL A 45 3.74 -5.89 16.11
CA VAL A 45 4.97 -5.16 15.77
C VAL A 45 4.66 -3.66 15.84
N ARG A 46 5.50 -2.86 16.51
CA ARG A 46 5.30 -1.41 16.50
C ARG A 46 5.84 -0.85 15.20
N VAL A 47 5.01 -0.09 14.48
CA VAL A 47 5.43 0.59 13.24
C VAL A 47 5.50 2.10 13.45
N LEU A 48 6.58 2.71 12.97
CA LEU A 48 6.70 4.16 12.79
C LEU A 48 6.88 4.45 11.30
N MET A 49 5.99 5.24 10.71
CA MET A 49 6.10 5.60 9.30
C MET A 49 6.87 6.90 9.09
N THR A 50 7.67 7.00 8.03
CA THR A 50 8.33 8.27 7.66
C THR A 50 7.34 9.30 7.09
N ARG A 51 6.27 8.81 6.44
CA ARG A 51 5.11 9.58 5.98
C ARG A 51 3.85 8.72 5.97
N GLU A 52 2.70 9.33 6.19
CA GLU A 52 1.37 8.69 6.12
C GLU A 52 0.44 9.38 5.11
N THR A 53 0.93 10.40 4.42
CA THR A 53 0.22 11.17 3.39
C THR A 53 1.14 11.44 2.20
N ASP A 54 0.61 12.04 1.14
CA ASP A 54 1.40 12.44 -0.04
C ASP A 54 2.25 13.70 0.23
N VAL A 55 3.33 13.50 0.98
CA VAL A 55 4.29 14.54 1.36
C VAL A 55 5.71 13.97 1.34
N LEU A 56 6.71 14.84 1.17
CA LEU A 56 8.05 14.50 1.62
C LEU A 56 8.11 14.60 3.15
N PRO A 57 8.70 13.61 3.85
CA PRO A 57 8.94 13.70 5.29
C PRO A 57 9.64 15.00 5.69
N LEU A 58 10.62 15.45 4.90
CA LEU A 58 11.26 16.75 5.04
C LEU A 58 10.43 17.84 4.36
N LYS A 59 9.78 18.68 5.17
CA LYS A 59 8.88 19.77 4.72
C LYS A 59 9.55 20.77 3.75
N SER A 60 10.86 20.99 3.86
CA SER A 60 11.61 21.92 3.01
C SER A 60 13.05 21.43 2.80
N GLY A 61 13.54 21.48 1.56
CA GLY A 61 14.89 21.06 1.20
C GLY A 61 14.94 20.39 -0.17
N THR A 62 16.05 19.74 -0.48
CA THR A 62 16.24 18.87 -1.64
C THR A 62 15.78 17.44 -1.37
N VAL A 63 15.66 16.62 -2.42
CA VAL A 63 15.36 15.18 -2.27
C VAL A 63 16.49 14.46 -1.52
N GLY A 64 17.76 14.80 -1.77
CA GLY A 64 18.89 14.20 -1.04
C GLY A 64 18.88 14.50 0.47
N GLU A 65 18.47 15.71 0.85
CA GLU A 65 18.26 16.05 2.27
C GLU A 65 17.07 15.29 2.88
N ASP A 66 16.03 15.02 2.10
CA ASP A 66 14.89 14.20 2.51
C ASP A 66 15.29 12.73 2.75
N LEU A 67 16.11 12.14 1.89
CA LEU A 67 16.64 10.79 2.07
C LEU A 67 17.46 10.68 3.37
N ALA A 68 18.34 11.66 3.64
CA ALA A 68 19.06 11.73 4.91
C ALA A 68 18.10 11.87 6.11
N TYR A 69 17.01 12.63 5.94
CA TYR A 69 16.01 12.83 6.98
C TYR A 69 15.24 11.54 7.31
N ARG A 70 14.87 10.73 6.31
CA ARG A 70 14.22 9.42 6.51
C ARG A 70 15.09 8.48 7.36
N ALA A 71 16.37 8.36 7.02
CA ALA A 71 17.32 7.59 7.83
C ALA A 71 17.43 8.15 9.27
N ARG A 72 17.45 9.49 9.42
CA ARG A 72 17.48 10.15 10.73
C ARG A 72 16.25 9.84 11.58
N ILE A 73 15.04 9.76 11.00
CA ILE A 73 13.83 9.35 11.72
C ILE A 73 14.05 7.97 12.37
N ALA A 74 14.56 7.01 11.60
CA ALA A 74 14.81 5.66 12.12
C ALA A 74 15.91 5.59 13.17
N ASN A 75 17.01 6.30 12.93
CA ASN A 75 18.13 6.36 13.86
C ASN A 75 17.71 6.98 15.21
N ASN A 76 16.96 8.07 15.18
CA ASN A 76 16.49 8.75 16.39
C ASN A 76 15.45 7.93 17.15
N ALA A 77 14.63 7.15 16.45
CA ALA A 77 13.64 6.28 17.07
C ALA A 77 14.25 5.03 17.71
N GLY A 78 15.53 4.72 17.41
CA GLY A 78 16.17 3.49 17.84
C GLY A 78 15.51 2.25 17.23
N ALA A 79 15.14 2.32 15.94
CA ALA A 79 14.45 1.24 15.25
C ALA A 79 15.29 -0.05 15.22
N ASP A 80 14.62 -1.21 15.32
CA ASP A 80 15.25 -2.51 15.19
C ASP A 80 15.47 -2.92 13.72
N LEU A 81 14.62 -2.41 12.82
CA LEU A 81 14.66 -2.68 11.37
C LEU A 81 14.10 -1.48 10.60
N TYR A 82 14.75 -1.15 9.49
CA TYR A 82 14.26 -0.19 8.51
C TYR A 82 13.80 -0.90 7.23
N VAL A 83 12.61 -0.56 6.75
CA VAL A 83 12.06 -1.07 5.49
C VAL A 83 11.63 0.12 4.64
N SER A 84 12.28 0.31 3.50
CA SER A 84 11.76 1.21 2.46
C SER A 84 10.93 0.42 1.44
N TRP A 85 9.81 0.98 0.98
CA TRP A 85 8.97 0.39 -0.06
C TRP A 85 8.89 1.28 -1.28
N HIS A 86 9.21 0.69 -2.43
CA HIS A 86 9.26 1.29 -3.76
C HIS A 86 8.60 0.39 -4.82
N TYR A 87 8.41 0.94 -6.02
CA TYR A 87 8.23 0.16 -7.25
C TYR A 87 9.22 0.63 -8.31
N ASP A 88 9.88 -0.32 -8.92
CA ASP A 88 10.98 -0.10 -9.85
C ASP A 88 10.43 0.42 -11.19
N SER A 89 11.33 0.85 -12.07
CA SER A 89 11.03 1.22 -13.45
C SER A 89 12.19 0.80 -14.35
N SER A 90 11.85 0.31 -15.53
CA SER A 90 12.81 -0.18 -16.52
C SER A 90 12.44 0.30 -17.92
N ASP A 91 13.47 0.61 -18.72
CA ASP A 91 13.31 0.92 -20.15
C ASP A 91 12.71 -0.26 -20.93
N ASN A 92 12.86 -1.49 -20.43
CA ASN A 92 12.16 -2.64 -20.97
C ASN A 92 10.79 -2.81 -20.28
N PRO A 93 9.66 -2.52 -20.96
CA PRO A 93 8.32 -2.55 -20.37
C PRO A 93 7.80 -3.96 -20.06
N SER A 94 8.56 -5.02 -20.39
CA SER A 94 8.25 -6.40 -19.96
C SER A 94 9.00 -6.84 -18.70
N THR A 95 9.82 -5.96 -18.11
CA THR A 95 10.51 -6.28 -16.86
C THR A 95 9.48 -6.32 -15.74
N ASP A 96 9.40 -7.44 -15.02
CA ASP A 96 8.41 -7.67 -13.98
C ASP A 96 9.00 -8.35 -12.74
N GLY A 97 8.24 -8.31 -11.64
CA GLY A 97 8.47 -9.08 -10.43
C GLY A 97 9.09 -8.29 -9.27
N VAL A 98 8.96 -8.85 -8.08
CA VAL A 98 9.43 -8.26 -6.82
C VAL A 98 10.94 -8.50 -6.64
N SER A 99 11.65 -7.52 -6.09
CA SER A 99 13.03 -7.67 -5.63
C SER A 99 13.25 -6.96 -4.31
N VAL A 100 14.31 -7.32 -3.59
CA VAL A 100 14.69 -6.62 -2.36
C VAL A 100 16.16 -6.22 -2.44
N TRP A 101 16.44 -4.95 -2.17
CA TRP A 101 17.75 -4.37 -2.18
C TRP A 101 18.33 -4.23 -0.77
N VAL A 102 19.62 -4.52 -0.65
CA VAL A 102 20.42 -4.26 0.56
C VAL A 102 21.68 -3.49 0.19
N HIS A 103 22.25 -2.76 1.14
CA HIS A 103 23.53 -2.10 0.92
C HIS A 103 24.65 -3.13 0.66
N PRO A 104 25.62 -2.89 -0.25
CA PRO A 104 26.70 -3.83 -0.57
C PRO A 104 27.49 -4.35 0.64
N SER A 105 27.58 -3.58 1.73
CA SER A 105 28.23 -4.02 2.99
C SER A 105 27.50 -5.17 3.69
N GLN A 106 26.29 -5.52 3.26
CA GLN A 106 25.47 -6.61 3.83
C GLN A 106 25.65 -7.95 3.10
N LYS A 107 26.51 -8.00 2.08
CA LYS A 107 26.81 -9.23 1.36
C LYS A 107 27.33 -10.33 2.30
N GLY A 108 26.70 -11.50 2.25
CA GLY A 108 26.96 -12.66 3.10
C GLY A 108 26.43 -12.55 4.53
N LYS A 109 25.70 -11.48 4.88
CA LYS A 109 25.21 -11.22 6.25
C LYS A 109 23.74 -11.57 6.41
N ARG A 110 23.25 -11.51 7.65
CA ARG A 110 21.85 -11.82 8.00
C ARG A 110 20.83 -11.01 7.20
N THR A 111 21.14 -9.75 6.91
CA THR A 111 20.24 -8.81 6.20
C THR A 111 19.98 -9.25 4.77
N GLU A 112 20.97 -9.84 4.08
CA GLU A 112 20.77 -10.45 2.76
C GLU A 112 19.81 -11.66 2.85
N GLN A 113 19.94 -12.48 3.90
CA GLN A 113 19.05 -13.64 4.11
C GLN A 113 17.62 -13.19 4.42
N TRP A 114 17.46 -12.11 5.20
CA TRP A 114 16.18 -11.47 5.46
C TRP A 114 15.56 -10.91 4.18
N ALA A 115 16.33 -10.20 3.36
CA ALA A 115 15.88 -9.69 2.07
C ALA A 115 15.39 -10.81 1.14
N LYS A 116 16.10 -11.95 1.11
CA LYS A 116 15.68 -13.13 0.34
C LYS A 116 14.35 -13.70 0.84
N ALA A 117 14.18 -13.80 2.16
CA ALA A 117 12.93 -14.28 2.76
C ALA A 117 11.76 -13.34 2.46
N ILE A 118 11.98 -12.02 2.54
CA ILE A 118 10.98 -10.99 2.21
C ILE A 118 10.57 -11.11 0.73
N SER A 119 11.53 -11.14 -0.20
CA SER A 119 11.27 -11.26 -1.65
C SER A 119 10.43 -12.50 -1.98
N ALA A 120 10.85 -13.66 -1.48
CA ALA A 120 10.14 -14.92 -1.73
C ALA A 120 8.73 -14.95 -1.12
N SER A 121 8.56 -14.34 0.06
CA SER A 121 7.27 -14.28 0.75
C SER A 121 6.27 -13.39 0.00
N ILE A 122 6.70 -12.20 -0.44
CA ILE A 122 5.88 -11.30 -1.26
C ILE A 122 5.53 -11.98 -2.60
N ALA A 123 6.54 -12.56 -3.27
CA ALA A 123 6.35 -13.24 -4.55
C ALA A 123 5.31 -14.35 -4.46
N THR A 124 5.35 -15.14 -3.39
CA THR A 124 4.40 -16.23 -3.15
C THR A 124 3.00 -15.68 -2.85
N ALA A 125 2.88 -14.73 -1.93
CA ALA A 125 1.59 -14.19 -1.50
C ALA A 125 0.85 -13.47 -2.63
N ALA A 126 1.58 -12.68 -3.42
CA ALA A 126 1.02 -11.89 -4.50
C ALA A 126 1.14 -12.55 -5.88
N SER A 127 1.53 -13.82 -5.99
CA SER A 127 1.72 -14.50 -7.29
C SER A 127 2.55 -13.65 -8.27
N GLN A 128 3.72 -13.20 -7.82
CA GLN A 128 4.69 -12.47 -8.62
C GLN A 128 5.93 -13.31 -8.88
N LYS A 129 6.69 -12.91 -9.90
CA LYS A 129 8.03 -13.43 -10.11
C LYS A 129 8.97 -12.94 -8.99
N ASP A 130 9.68 -13.87 -8.37
CA ASP A 130 10.74 -13.56 -7.40
C ASP A 130 12.04 -13.23 -8.15
N ARG A 131 12.51 -11.99 -8.06
CA ARG A 131 13.80 -11.56 -8.63
C ARG A 131 14.94 -11.62 -7.59
N GLY A 132 14.63 -11.98 -6.35
CA GLY A 132 15.61 -12.16 -5.29
C GLY A 132 16.21 -10.86 -4.77
N VAL A 133 17.49 -10.93 -4.39
CA VAL A 133 18.20 -9.85 -3.70
C VAL A 133 19.16 -9.14 -4.63
N ASN A 134 19.10 -7.81 -4.62
CA ASN A 134 20.05 -6.93 -5.32
C ASN A 134 20.86 -6.10 -4.31
N PHE A 135 21.97 -5.51 -4.78
CA PHE A 135 22.85 -4.69 -3.96
C PHE A 135 22.96 -3.28 -4.54
N GLY A 136 22.69 -2.27 -3.71
CA GLY A 136 22.66 -0.88 -4.14
C GLY A 136 23.10 0.08 -3.05
N ASP A 137 23.87 1.10 -3.42
CA ASP A 137 24.37 2.13 -2.49
C ASP A 137 23.33 3.25 -2.26
N PHE A 138 22.09 2.84 -1.94
CA PHE A 138 20.99 3.76 -1.69
C PHE A 138 21.19 4.46 -0.36
N GLN A 139 20.99 5.78 -0.34
CA GLN A 139 21.28 6.61 0.82
C GLN A 139 20.51 6.17 2.08
N VAL A 140 19.23 5.80 1.94
CA VAL A 140 18.41 5.30 3.06
C VAL A 140 18.89 3.97 3.62
N LEU A 141 19.61 3.15 2.83
CA LEU A 141 20.21 1.89 3.32
C LEU A 141 21.61 2.10 3.91
N ARG A 142 22.33 3.12 3.45
CA ARG A 142 23.68 3.45 3.89
C ARG A 142 23.69 4.26 5.20
N ASP A 143 22.76 5.19 5.35
CA ASP A 143 22.77 6.18 6.44
C ASP A 143 21.96 5.73 7.68
N THR A 144 21.26 4.59 7.61
CA THR A 144 20.60 3.94 8.75
C THR A 144 21.57 3.16 9.62
N ALA A 145 21.39 3.22 10.94
CA ALA A 145 22.26 2.57 11.93
C ALA A 145 21.88 1.11 12.23
N MET A 146 20.67 0.70 11.87
CA MET A 146 20.14 -0.66 12.02
C MET A 146 20.18 -1.42 10.69
N ASP A 147 19.76 -2.69 10.71
CA ASP A 147 19.55 -3.43 9.46
C ASP A 147 18.47 -2.75 8.61
N ALA A 148 18.71 -2.66 7.32
CA ALA A 148 17.84 -1.95 6.39
C ALA A 148 17.67 -2.75 5.10
N VAL A 149 16.44 -2.75 4.57
CA VAL A 149 16.08 -3.33 3.27
C VAL A 149 15.24 -2.31 2.49
N LEU A 150 15.34 -2.35 1.17
CA LEU A 150 14.45 -1.61 0.26
C LEU A 150 13.73 -2.61 -0.64
N ILE A 151 12.41 -2.63 -0.57
CA ILE A 151 11.57 -3.53 -1.36
C ILE A 151 11.19 -2.80 -2.64
N GLU A 152 11.45 -3.43 -3.78
CA GLU A 152 10.84 -3.06 -5.06
C GLU A 152 9.68 -4.03 -5.32
N GLY A 153 8.45 -3.56 -5.11
CA GLY A 153 7.24 -4.39 -5.19
C GLY A 153 6.88 -4.87 -6.61
N GLY A 154 7.64 -4.51 -7.63
CA GLY A 154 7.32 -4.74 -9.04
C GLY A 154 7.82 -3.56 -9.87
N PHE A 155 7.46 -3.52 -11.14
CA PHE A 155 7.87 -2.48 -12.09
C PHE A 155 6.67 -1.66 -12.54
N ILE A 156 6.59 -0.39 -12.16
CA ILE A 156 5.48 0.49 -12.57
C ILE A 156 5.49 0.76 -14.07
N SER A 157 6.64 0.60 -14.73
CA SER A 157 6.79 0.68 -16.18
C SER A 157 6.21 -0.53 -16.92
N CYS A 158 5.93 -1.64 -16.22
CA CYS A 158 5.28 -2.82 -16.79
C CYS A 158 3.76 -2.65 -16.73
N ARG A 159 3.11 -2.55 -17.89
CA ARG A 159 1.67 -2.28 -17.99
C ARG A 159 0.81 -3.31 -17.25
N GLU A 160 1.23 -4.58 -17.24
CA GLU A 160 0.53 -5.63 -16.51
C GLU A 160 0.66 -5.42 -15.00
N GLU A 161 1.87 -5.17 -14.49
CA GLU A 161 2.06 -4.91 -13.06
C GLU A 161 1.41 -3.58 -12.63
N GLU A 162 1.46 -2.52 -13.43
CA GLU A 162 0.75 -1.26 -13.15
C GLU A 162 -0.77 -1.49 -13.03
N GLY A 163 -1.35 -2.32 -13.90
CA GLY A 163 -2.75 -2.72 -13.81
C GLY A 163 -3.08 -3.45 -12.49
N ARG A 164 -2.16 -4.27 -12.00
CA ARG A 164 -2.27 -4.94 -10.70
C ARG A 164 -2.07 -3.99 -9.53
N MET A 165 -1.16 -3.01 -9.62
CA MET A 165 -0.96 -1.97 -8.59
C MET A 165 -2.19 -1.08 -8.39
N ALA A 166 -3.06 -0.97 -9.39
CA ALA A 166 -4.36 -0.31 -9.22
C ALA A 166 -5.33 -1.13 -8.34
N ASP A 167 -5.17 -2.45 -8.30
CA ASP A 167 -5.95 -3.41 -7.49
C ASP A 167 -5.36 -3.50 -6.08
N GLY A 168 -6.17 -3.15 -5.07
CA GLY A 168 -5.67 -3.20 -3.70
C GLY A 168 -5.81 -4.57 -3.05
N ALA A 169 -6.53 -5.54 -3.64
CA ALA A 169 -6.37 -6.93 -3.25
C ALA A 169 -4.94 -7.42 -3.55
N PHE A 170 -4.37 -6.98 -4.67
CA PHE A 170 -2.96 -7.23 -4.99
C PHE A 170 -2.02 -6.52 -4.01
N LEU A 171 -2.24 -5.23 -3.71
CA LEU A 171 -1.41 -4.52 -2.73
C LEU A 171 -1.53 -5.15 -1.32
N LEU A 172 -2.72 -5.61 -0.93
CA LEU A 172 -2.93 -6.32 0.34
C LEU A 172 -2.17 -7.64 0.35
N GLN A 173 -2.19 -8.41 -0.73
CA GLN A 173 -1.39 -9.64 -0.83
C GLN A 173 0.10 -9.37 -0.67
N GLN A 174 0.62 -8.29 -1.27
CA GLN A 174 2.02 -7.90 -1.11
C GLN A 174 2.34 -7.49 0.34
N ALA A 175 1.48 -6.66 0.93
CA ALA A 175 1.61 -6.21 2.31
C ALA A 175 1.58 -7.38 3.30
N GLU A 176 0.62 -8.31 3.16
CA GLU A 176 0.50 -9.49 4.02
C GLU A 176 1.68 -10.46 3.83
N GLY A 177 2.16 -10.64 2.59
CA GLY A 177 3.37 -11.40 2.28
C GLY A 177 4.62 -10.82 2.93
N ALA A 178 4.78 -9.50 2.89
CA ALA A 178 5.87 -8.80 3.58
C ALA A 178 5.72 -8.88 5.10
N ALA A 179 4.51 -8.69 5.64
CA ALA A 179 4.22 -8.75 7.07
C ALA A 179 4.56 -10.13 7.64
N ALA A 180 4.22 -11.22 6.94
CA ALA A 180 4.55 -12.58 7.36
C ALA A 180 6.07 -12.79 7.51
N ALA A 181 6.86 -12.33 6.54
CA ALA A 181 8.32 -12.42 6.60
C ALA A 181 8.92 -11.53 7.69
N LEU A 182 8.47 -10.28 7.78
CA LEU A 182 8.96 -9.29 8.74
C LEU A 182 8.63 -9.68 10.19
N CYS A 183 7.45 -10.24 10.45
CA CYS A 183 7.12 -10.80 11.77
C CYS A 183 8.10 -11.90 12.16
N GLY A 184 8.39 -12.84 11.26
CA GLY A 184 9.38 -13.89 11.49
C GLY A 184 10.79 -13.33 11.80
N ILE A 185 11.22 -12.32 11.03
CA ILE A 185 12.51 -11.63 11.23
C ILE A 185 12.58 -10.95 12.60
N LEU A 186 11.50 -10.32 13.03
CA LEU A 186 11.40 -9.60 14.30
C LEU A 186 11.06 -10.51 15.50
N GLY A 187 10.84 -11.80 15.27
CA GLY A 187 10.44 -12.75 16.30
C GLY A 187 9.02 -12.54 16.83
N ALA A 188 8.15 -11.91 16.02
CA ALA A 188 6.72 -11.76 16.29
C ALA A 188 5.91 -12.88 15.61
N ALA A 189 4.76 -13.22 16.19
CA ALA A 189 3.82 -14.11 15.54
C ALA A 189 3.00 -13.33 14.51
N TYR A 190 3.08 -13.74 13.24
CA TYR A 190 2.23 -13.16 12.20
C TYR A 190 0.77 -13.55 12.43
N VAL A 191 -0.11 -12.55 12.42
CA VAL A 191 -1.56 -12.72 12.55
C VAL A 191 -2.20 -12.45 11.18
N PRO A 192 -2.65 -13.48 10.44
CA PRO A 192 -3.32 -13.25 9.16
C PRO A 192 -4.65 -12.51 9.38
N PRO A 193 -5.17 -11.82 8.36
CA PRO A 193 -6.49 -11.22 8.44
C PRO A 193 -7.53 -12.32 8.75
N SER A 194 -8.35 -12.09 9.78
CA SER A 194 -9.36 -13.07 10.20
C SER A 194 -10.40 -13.24 9.09
N SER A 195 -10.70 -14.49 8.72
CA SER A 195 -11.64 -14.89 7.66
C SER A 195 -13.12 -14.60 7.95
N GLY A 196 -13.42 -13.59 8.77
CA GLY A 196 -14.79 -13.21 9.13
C GLY A 196 -14.91 -11.90 9.92
N ALA A 197 -13.86 -11.10 10.06
CA ALA A 197 -14.03 -9.72 10.53
C ALA A 197 -14.58 -8.88 9.38
N PRO A 198 -15.51 -7.95 9.65
CA PRO A 198 -15.85 -6.95 8.66
C PRO A 198 -14.56 -6.23 8.25
N THR A 199 -14.24 -6.22 6.96
CA THR A 199 -13.02 -5.57 6.45
C THR A 199 -13.06 -4.06 6.65
N CYS A 200 -14.24 -3.51 6.96
CA CYS A 200 -14.43 -2.16 7.45
C CYS A 200 -15.00 -2.15 8.87
N ASP A 201 -14.42 -1.32 9.75
CA ASP A 201 -15.09 -0.94 10.98
C ASP A 201 -16.50 -0.40 10.67
N LYS A 202 -17.48 -0.81 11.48
CA LYS A 202 -18.89 -0.52 11.22
C LYS A 202 -19.20 0.98 11.27
N GLN A 203 -18.58 1.71 12.19
CA GLN A 203 -18.81 3.15 12.33
C GLN A 203 -18.20 3.91 11.15
N VAL A 204 -16.97 3.54 10.77
CA VAL A 204 -16.28 4.12 9.62
C VAL A 204 -17.03 3.83 8.31
N ALA A 205 -17.54 2.60 8.16
CA ALA A 205 -18.36 2.22 7.02
C ALA A 205 -19.63 3.09 6.92
N GLU A 206 -20.31 3.36 8.04
CA GLU A 206 -21.48 4.24 8.06
C GLU A 206 -21.15 5.65 7.58
N ASP A 207 -20.00 6.22 7.95
CA ASP A 207 -19.56 7.53 7.50
C ASP A 207 -19.25 7.56 5.99
N VAL A 208 -18.57 6.54 5.47
CA VAL A 208 -18.28 6.39 4.03
C VAL A 208 -19.57 6.19 3.22
N ILE A 209 -20.50 5.40 3.73
CA ILE A 209 -21.83 5.21 3.13
C ILE A 209 -22.60 6.53 3.09
N ALA A 210 -22.55 7.31 4.17
CA ALA A 210 -23.20 8.61 4.26
C ALA A 210 -22.60 9.58 3.23
N LEU A 211 -21.28 9.60 3.07
CA LEU A 211 -20.59 10.38 2.05
C LEU A 211 -21.06 10.02 0.62
N TYR A 212 -21.10 8.73 0.25
CA TYR A 212 -21.62 8.34 -1.07
C TYR A 212 -23.09 8.72 -1.27
N SER A 213 -23.89 8.63 -0.19
CA SER A 213 -25.28 9.08 -0.22
C SER A 213 -25.39 10.60 -0.43
N GLN A 214 -24.46 11.40 0.12
CA GLN A 214 -24.39 12.85 -0.12
C GLN A 214 -23.97 13.16 -1.56
N LEU A 215 -22.97 12.45 -2.09
CA LEU A 215 -22.53 12.60 -3.48
C LEU A 215 -23.67 12.30 -4.47
N ALA A 216 -24.50 11.30 -4.15
CA ALA A 216 -25.66 10.94 -4.97
C ALA A 216 -26.76 12.02 -5.03
N LYS A 217 -26.93 12.86 -4.00
CA LYS A 217 -28.02 13.87 -3.94
C LYS A 217 -27.99 14.90 -5.07
N ARG A 218 -26.82 15.13 -5.68
CA ARG A 218 -26.62 16.11 -6.76
C ARG A 218 -26.22 15.45 -8.08
N ALA A 219 -26.33 14.13 -8.17
CA ALA A 219 -25.81 13.36 -9.28
C ALA A 219 -26.89 13.00 -10.31
N THR A 220 -26.47 12.58 -11.50
CA THR A 220 -27.36 12.00 -12.51
C THR A 220 -27.90 10.65 -12.03
N PRO A 221 -29.04 10.16 -12.56
CA PRO A 221 -29.59 8.86 -12.17
C PRO A 221 -28.58 7.71 -12.28
N ALA A 222 -27.76 7.70 -13.34
CA ALA A 222 -26.71 6.68 -13.52
C ALA A 222 -25.64 6.73 -12.41
N MET A 223 -25.27 7.93 -11.97
CA MET A 223 -24.31 8.11 -10.86
C MET A 223 -24.94 7.78 -9.50
N VAL A 224 -26.24 7.96 -9.32
CA VAL A 224 -26.97 7.50 -8.12
C VAL A 224 -26.91 5.97 -8.01
N VAL A 225 -27.10 5.25 -9.12
CA VAL A 225 -26.94 3.79 -9.15
C VAL A 225 -25.51 3.40 -8.78
N ALA A 226 -24.49 4.06 -9.35
CA ALA A 226 -23.09 3.77 -9.04
C ALA A 226 -22.74 4.05 -7.56
N ALA A 227 -23.19 5.17 -7.00
CA ALA A 227 -22.98 5.50 -5.59
C ALA A 227 -23.65 4.48 -4.65
N ASN A 228 -24.89 4.08 -4.97
CA ASN A 228 -25.62 3.07 -4.21
C ASN A 228 -24.92 1.71 -4.28
N PHE A 229 -24.45 1.32 -5.46
CA PHE A 229 -23.71 0.07 -5.66
C PHE A 229 -22.43 0.03 -4.83
N ALA A 230 -21.64 1.11 -4.86
CA ALA A 230 -20.43 1.29 -4.08
C ALA A 230 -20.70 1.23 -2.57
N ALA A 231 -21.71 1.99 -2.10
CA ALA A 231 -22.13 1.97 -0.71
C ALA A 231 -22.62 0.58 -0.27
N ASN A 232 -23.28 -0.19 -1.15
CA ASN A 232 -23.71 -1.55 -0.84
C ASN A 232 -22.54 -2.54 -0.76
N ALA A 233 -21.45 -2.32 -1.49
CA ALA A 233 -20.22 -3.09 -1.31
C ALA A 233 -19.64 -2.87 0.09
N VAL A 234 -19.56 -1.61 0.53
CA VAL A 234 -19.13 -1.25 1.88
C VAL A 234 -20.06 -1.83 2.95
N ARG A 235 -21.39 -1.77 2.74
CA ARG A 235 -22.37 -2.40 3.65
C ARG A 235 -22.12 -3.89 3.85
N ARG A 236 -21.92 -4.63 2.74
CA ARG A 236 -21.63 -6.08 2.80
C ARG A 236 -20.35 -6.34 3.58
N ALA A 237 -19.30 -5.59 3.28
CA ALA A 237 -18.02 -5.69 3.96
C ALA A 237 -18.11 -5.39 5.46
N ALA A 238 -18.95 -4.44 5.86
CA ALA A 238 -19.13 -4.02 7.26
C ALA A 238 -20.21 -4.83 8.03
N GLY A 239 -20.87 -5.80 7.39
CA GLY A 239 -22.00 -6.51 7.98
C GLY A 239 -23.23 -5.62 8.24
N ILE A 240 -23.37 -4.51 7.52
CA ILE A 240 -24.49 -3.58 7.61
C ILE A 240 -25.62 -4.06 6.67
N PRO A 241 -26.88 -4.12 7.13
CA PRO A 241 -28.01 -4.49 6.27
C PRO A 241 -28.16 -3.57 5.06
N ILE A 242 -28.40 -4.14 3.88
CA ILE A 242 -28.74 -3.38 2.67
C ILE A 242 -30.25 -3.08 2.70
N THR A 243 -30.59 -1.79 2.74
CA THR A 243 -31.99 -1.33 2.73
C THR A 243 -32.49 -0.90 1.35
N THR A 244 -31.58 -0.68 0.40
CA THR A 244 -31.92 -0.26 -0.97
C THR A 244 -30.83 -0.73 -1.93
N ASP A 245 -31.22 -1.48 -2.95
CA ASP A 245 -30.34 -1.93 -4.03
C ASP A 245 -30.90 -1.45 -5.38
N LEU A 246 -30.17 -0.54 -6.02
CA LEU A 246 -30.53 0.03 -7.33
C LEU A 246 -29.94 -0.76 -8.50
N GLY A 247 -29.26 -1.88 -8.23
CA GLY A 247 -28.67 -2.75 -9.24
C GLY A 247 -27.29 -2.29 -9.73
N LYS A 248 -26.79 -3.00 -10.75
CA LYS A 248 -25.45 -2.78 -11.31
C LYS A 248 -25.41 -1.47 -12.13
N PRO A 249 -24.41 -0.59 -11.93
CA PRO A 249 -24.26 0.63 -12.73
C PRO A 249 -23.80 0.34 -14.16
N SER A 250 -23.96 1.32 -15.06
CA SER A 250 -23.29 1.29 -16.36
C SER A 250 -21.77 1.41 -16.19
N ALA A 251 -20.99 0.86 -17.13
CA ALA A 251 -19.53 0.91 -17.07
C ALA A 251 -18.97 2.35 -16.97
N GLU A 252 -19.61 3.30 -17.65
CA GLU A 252 -19.23 4.72 -17.59
C GLU A 252 -19.47 5.32 -16.20
N ALA A 253 -20.66 5.09 -15.61
CA ALA A 253 -20.97 5.60 -14.28
C ALA A 253 -20.12 4.91 -13.20
N ALA A 254 -19.83 3.62 -13.37
CA ALA A 254 -18.93 2.87 -12.51
C ALA A 254 -17.51 3.48 -12.53
N GLY A 255 -16.96 3.76 -13.72
CA GLY A 255 -15.63 4.38 -13.84
C GLY A 255 -15.55 5.78 -13.23
N ARG A 256 -16.60 6.60 -13.39
CA ARG A 256 -16.65 7.93 -12.76
C ARG A 256 -16.74 7.85 -11.24
N MET A 257 -17.55 6.93 -10.70
CA MET A 257 -17.66 6.75 -9.25
C MET A 257 -16.40 6.10 -8.65
N GLU A 258 -15.73 5.21 -9.39
CA GLU A 258 -14.45 4.61 -8.98
C GLU A 258 -13.41 5.71 -8.82
N ALA A 259 -13.30 6.62 -9.79
CA ALA A 259 -12.40 7.77 -9.71
C ALA A 259 -12.73 8.68 -8.51
N ILE A 260 -14.01 8.86 -8.18
CA ILE A 260 -14.41 9.60 -6.97
C ILE A 260 -13.99 8.84 -5.72
N ALA A 261 -14.29 7.54 -5.61
CA ALA A 261 -13.92 6.71 -4.47
C ALA A 261 -12.40 6.75 -4.23
N GLN A 262 -11.61 6.64 -5.29
CA GLN A 262 -10.14 6.81 -5.24
C GLN A 262 -9.73 8.23 -4.85
N ALA A 263 -10.41 9.27 -5.37
CA ALA A 263 -10.12 10.65 -4.99
C ALA A 263 -10.38 10.89 -3.49
N VAL A 264 -11.48 10.36 -2.93
CA VAL A 264 -11.77 10.54 -1.51
C VAL A 264 -10.87 9.68 -0.64
N TRP A 265 -10.48 8.50 -1.12
CA TRP A 265 -9.49 7.63 -0.48
C TRP A 265 -8.22 8.39 -0.09
N TRP A 266 -7.69 9.25 -0.97
CA TRP A 266 -6.47 10.04 -0.70
C TRP A 266 -6.60 11.02 0.47
N THR A 267 -7.82 11.44 0.78
CA THR A 267 -8.12 12.39 1.87
C THR A 267 -8.75 11.73 3.09
N ALA A 268 -9.04 10.43 2.99
CA ALA A 268 -9.69 9.67 4.03
C ALA A 268 -8.68 9.29 5.13
N SER A 269 -9.20 9.08 6.35
CA SER A 269 -8.39 8.46 7.40
C SER A 269 -8.00 7.03 6.96
N PRO A 270 -6.91 6.47 7.49
CA PRO A 270 -6.51 5.10 7.13
C PRO A 270 -7.62 4.06 7.37
N GLU A 271 -8.45 4.23 8.40
CA GLU A 271 -9.58 3.34 8.65
C GLU A 271 -10.65 3.44 7.56
N ALA A 272 -10.87 4.63 6.99
CA ALA A 272 -11.85 4.87 5.93
C ALA A 272 -11.34 4.49 4.54
N GLN A 273 -10.02 4.45 4.35
CA GLN A 273 -9.37 4.05 3.10
C GLN A 273 -9.79 2.65 2.66
N GLU A 274 -9.88 1.68 3.57
CA GLU A 274 -10.32 0.32 3.22
C GLU A 274 -11.76 0.30 2.68
N CYS A 275 -12.66 1.11 3.25
CA CYS A 275 -14.04 1.21 2.76
C CYS A 275 -14.12 1.88 1.39
N HIS A 276 -13.31 2.91 1.16
CA HIS A 276 -13.20 3.51 -0.16
C HIS A 276 -12.58 2.56 -1.19
N HIS A 277 -11.67 1.70 -0.75
CA HIS A 277 -11.04 0.69 -1.58
C HIS A 277 -12.04 -0.39 -2.01
N ILE A 278 -12.79 -0.98 -1.07
CA ILE A 278 -13.88 -1.95 -1.34
C ILE A 278 -14.91 -1.38 -2.30
N ALA A 279 -15.28 -0.11 -2.09
CA ALA A 279 -16.17 0.61 -2.99
C ALA A 279 -15.59 0.69 -4.41
N ALA A 280 -14.34 1.13 -4.55
CA ALA A 280 -13.67 1.26 -5.84
C ALA A 280 -13.55 -0.07 -6.58
N ASP A 281 -13.15 -1.14 -5.90
CA ASP A 281 -13.02 -2.48 -6.51
C ASP A 281 -14.34 -3.04 -7.00
N SER A 282 -15.42 -2.84 -6.23
CA SER A 282 -16.76 -3.26 -6.65
C SER A 282 -17.19 -2.58 -7.96
N LEU A 283 -16.85 -1.31 -8.14
CA LEU A 283 -17.16 -0.54 -9.34
C LEU A 283 -16.29 -0.96 -10.52
N ARG A 284 -15.01 -1.25 -10.27
CA ARG A 284 -14.08 -1.76 -11.28
C ARG A 284 -14.55 -3.08 -11.87
N ALA A 285 -15.03 -4.00 -11.03
CA ALA A 285 -15.61 -5.27 -11.48
C ALA A 285 -16.86 -5.10 -12.37
N CYS A 286 -17.49 -3.92 -12.38
CA CYS A 286 -18.60 -3.63 -13.28
C CYS A 286 -18.18 -3.24 -14.70
N ARG A 287 -16.89 -2.95 -14.91
CA ARG A 287 -16.30 -2.51 -16.18
C ARG A 287 -15.64 -3.64 -16.97
N ALA A 288 -15.47 -4.80 -16.35
CA ALA A 288 -14.96 -6.04 -16.96
C ALA A 288 -16.05 -6.80 -17.72
#